data_AF-A0AAU1DUH3-F1
#
_entry.id   AF-A0AAU1DUH3-F1
#
_cell.length_a   1.000
_cell.length_b   1.000
_cell.length_c   1.000
_cell.angle_alpha   90.00
_cell.angle_beta   90.00
_cell.angle_gamma   90.00
#
_symmetry.space_group_name_H-M   'P 1'
#
loop_
_entity.id
_entity.type
_entity.pdbx_description
1 polymer ?
#
loop_
_entity_poly.entity_id
_entity_poly.type
_entity_poly.pdbx_seq_one_letter_code
_entity_poly.pdbx_strand_id
1 'polypeptide(L)'
;MFRKHPDTTTIATPSSNADPISCDEYPFAATYESSGFPTANGGLNAAQNIDYAGLECVQTMVAKGDGIREHLYNDTTYDAPKWRALCGRSSMSNYVNTQSMQPFGVKVAKDFRLLDHDKYWVDPADARLSRCDPSQAVIKCKVN
;
A
#
# COMPACT_ATOMS: atom_id res chain seq x y z
N MET A 1 -8.45 -9.93 8.57
CA MET A 1 -8.92 -10.02 7.16
C MET A 1 -9.17 -8.62 6.61
N PHE A 2 -8.78 -8.35 5.35
CA PHE A 2 -8.99 -7.05 4.68
C PHE A 2 -10.48 -6.76 4.47
N ARG A 3 -10.89 -5.51 4.71
CA ARG A 3 -12.24 -5.01 4.46
C ARG A 3 -12.23 -4.02 3.32
N LYS A 4 -13.13 -4.22 2.35
CA LYS A 4 -13.38 -3.25 1.28
C LYS A 4 -14.15 -2.07 1.88
N HIS A 5 -13.62 -0.86 1.76
CA HIS A 5 -14.27 0.34 2.29
C HIS A 5 -15.33 0.82 1.29
N PRO A 6 -16.57 1.11 1.72
CA PRO A 6 -17.67 1.48 0.80
C PRO A 6 -17.40 2.78 0.03
N ASP A 7 -16.63 3.71 0.62
CA ASP A 7 -16.30 4.99 -0.02
C ASP A 7 -15.09 4.90 -0.98
N THR A 8 -14.52 3.71 -1.16
CA THR A 8 -13.38 3.53 -2.07
C THR A 8 -13.76 3.98 -3.46
N THR A 9 -12.95 4.86 -4.04
CA THR A 9 -13.16 5.30 -5.41
C THR A 9 -12.74 4.20 -6.37
N THR A 10 -13.65 3.92 -7.31
CA THR A 10 -13.43 3.02 -8.43
C THR A 10 -13.35 3.87 -9.69
N ILE A 11 -12.47 3.48 -10.62
CA ILE A 11 -12.27 4.21 -11.86
C ILE A 11 -12.86 3.44 -13.05
N ALA A 12 -13.20 4.16 -14.11
CA ALA A 12 -13.60 3.50 -15.35
C ALA A 12 -12.39 2.77 -15.95
N THR A 13 -12.49 1.45 -16.07
CA THR A 13 -11.46 0.67 -16.76
C THR A 13 -11.55 0.87 -18.28
N PRO A 14 -10.43 0.73 -19.02
CA PRO A 14 -10.44 0.81 -20.49
C PRO A 14 -11.41 -0.17 -21.17
N SER A 15 -11.73 -1.29 -20.51
CA SER A 15 -12.65 -2.31 -21.02
C SER A 15 -14.11 -2.07 -20.63
N SER A 16 -14.45 -0.92 -20.04
CA SER A 16 -15.78 -0.59 -19.51
C SER A 16 -16.31 -1.55 -18.44
N ASN A 17 -15.45 -2.41 -17.89
CA ASN A 17 -15.82 -3.28 -16.78
C ASN A 17 -15.86 -2.46 -15.49
N ALA A 18 -16.76 -2.85 -14.58
CA ALA A 18 -16.74 -2.35 -13.22
C ALA A 18 -15.38 -2.67 -12.59
N ASP A 19 -14.70 -1.65 -12.07
CA ASP A 19 -13.43 -1.77 -11.38
C ASP A 19 -13.66 -2.27 -9.95
N PRO A 20 -13.24 -3.51 -9.59
CA PRO A 20 -13.44 -4.01 -8.24
C PRO A 20 -12.53 -3.28 -7.25
N ILE A 21 -12.92 -3.26 -5.98
CA ILE A 21 -12.03 -2.82 -4.90
C ILE A 21 -11.02 -3.92 -4.59
N SER A 22 -9.75 -3.54 -4.52
CA SER A 22 -8.60 -4.38 -4.17
C SER A 22 -7.97 -3.96 -2.85
N CYS A 23 -7.18 -4.86 -2.26
CA CYS A 23 -6.28 -4.57 -1.15
C CYS A 23 -4.90 -4.28 -1.72
N ASP A 24 -4.43 -3.05 -1.60
CA ASP A 24 -3.02 -2.73 -1.80
C ASP A 24 -2.26 -2.88 -0.47
N GLU A 25 -1.01 -3.31 -0.53
CA GLU A 25 -0.18 -3.58 0.64
C GLU A 25 1.25 -3.04 0.47
N TYR A 26 1.74 -2.37 1.51
CA TYR A 26 3.15 -2.00 1.64
C TYR A 26 3.70 -2.40 3.02
N PRO A 27 4.86 -3.07 3.13
CA PRO A 27 5.70 -3.59 2.06
C PRO A 27 4.95 -4.60 1.17
N PHE A 28 5.34 -4.71 -0.10
CA PHE A 28 4.61 -5.53 -1.08
C PHE A 28 4.58 -7.01 -0.67
N ALA A 29 3.48 -7.70 -0.98
CA ALA A 29 3.28 -9.10 -0.60
C ALA A 29 4.41 -10.05 -1.03
N ALA A 30 5.10 -9.74 -2.13
CA ALA A 30 6.22 -10.53 -2.67
C ALA A 30 7.59 -10.14 -2.09
N THR A 31 7.65 -9.67 -0.84
CA THR A 31 8.89 -9.31 -0.14
C THR A 31 9.01 -10.03 1.19
N TYR A 32 10.23 -10.21 1.69
CA TYR A 32 10.48 -10.75 3.03
C TYR A 32 10.00 -9.78 4.13
N GLU A 33 9.90 -8.48 3.82
CA GLU A 33 9.38 -7.43 4.69
C GLU A 33 7.85 -7.40 4.78
N SER A 34 7.15 -8.16 3.93
CA SER A 34 5.69 -8.29 4.00
C SER A 34 5.24 -8.89 5.33
N SER A 35 4.19 -8.33 5.92
CA SER A 35 3.58 -8.90 7.12
C SER A 35 2.88 -10.24 6.86
N GLY A 36 2.52 -10.52 5.60
CA GLY A 36 2.00 -11.81 5.19
C GLY A 36 3.06 -12.90 5.01
N PHE A 37 4.35 -12.56 5.02
CA PHE A 37 5.42 -13.52 4.79
C PHE A 37 5.81 -14.24 6.09
N PRO A 38 5.69 -15.58 6.20
CA PRO A 38 5.91 -16.28 7.46
C PRO A 38 7.36 -16.22 7.96
N THR A 39 7.56 -16.07 9.28
CA THR A 39 8.88 -16.14 9.92
C THR A 39 9.59 -17.47 9.63
N ALA A 40 8.83 -18.58 9.57
CA ALA A 40 9.37 -19.91 9.27
C ALA A 40 10.08 -19.99 7.90
N ASN A 41 9.72 -19.09 6.98
CA ASN A 41 10.31 -19.01 5.64
C ASN A 41 11.29 -17.84 5.50
N GLY A 42 11.62 -17.14 6.60
CA GLY A 42 12.56 -16.00 6.59
C GLY A 42 11.91 -14.61 6.62
N GLY A 43 10.60 -14.51 6.82
CA GLY A 43 9.90 -13.23 6.91
C GLY A 43 10.43 -12.34 8.04
N LEU A 44 10.59 -11.04 7.73
CA LEU A 44 11.22 -10.05 8.61
C LEU A 44 10.21 -9.25 9.45
N ASN A 45 8.97 -9.10 8.96
CA ASN A 45 7.91 -8.36 9.66
C ASN A 45 6.60 -9.15 9.77
N ALA A 46 6.70 -10.49 9.88
CA ALA A 46 5.53 -11.36 9.92
C ALA A 46 4.49 -10.90 10.96
N ALA A 47 3.23 -10.86 10.56
CA ALA A 47 2.11 -10.59 11.45
C ALA A 47 2.13 -11.59 12.62
N GLN A 48 2.00 -11.08 13.84
CA GLN A 48 2.03 -11.92 15.04
C GLN A 48 0.68 -12.56 15.32
N ASN A 49 -0.41 -11.96 14.83
CA ASN A 49 -1.75 -12.46 14.99
C ASN A 49 -2.20 -13.23 13.74
N ILE A 50 -2.21 -14.56 13.83
CA ILE A 50 -2.66 -15.43 12.74
C ILE A 50 -4.18 -15.39 12.52
N ASP A 51 -4.96 -15.09 13.57
CA ASP A 51 -6.43 -15.04 13.49
C ASP A 51 -6.92 -13.73 12.84
N TYR A 52 -6.10 -12.68 12.94
CA TYR A 52 -6.43 -11.34 12.44
C TYR A 52 -5.35 -10.73 11.54
N ALA A 53 -4.63 -11.58 10.80
CA ALA A 53 -3.55 -11.15 9.90
C ALA A 53 -3.96 -9.91 9.08
N GLY A 54 -3.29 -8.79 9.37
CA GLY A 54 -3.51 -7.50 8.72
C GLY A 54 -4.06 -6.39 9.62
N LEU A 55 -4.61 -6.70 10.80
CA LEU A 55 -4.98 -5.64 11.76
C LEU A 55 -3.74 -4.91 12.31
N GLU A 56 -2.56 -5.52 12.20
CA GLU A 56 -1.28 -4.90 12.54
C GLU A 56 -0.81 -3.89 11.49
N CYS A 57 -1.52 -3.77 10.37
CA CYS A 57 -1.26 -2.76 9.35
C CYS A 57 -2.04 -1.46 9.62
N VAL A 58 -1.46 -0.32 9.27
CA VAL A 58 -2.21 0.93 9.12
C VAL A 58 -3.26 0.73 8.02
N GLN A 59 -4.52 0.98 8.32
CA GLN A 59 -5.62 0.83 7.36
C GLN A 59 -5.95 2.17 6.73
N THR A 60 -6.01 2.18 5.40
CA THR A 60 -6.30 3.37 4.60
C THR A 60 -7.29 3.03 3.51
N MET A 61 -7.85 4.06 2.89
CA MET A 61 -8.67 3.92 1.70
C MET A 61 -8.43 5.10 0.76
N VAL A 62 -8.56 4.86 -0.53
CA VAL A 62 -8.53 5.89 -1.57
C VAL A 62 -9.96 6.29 -1.88
N ALA A 63 -10.33 7.53 -1.56
CA ALA A 63 -11.65 8.10 -1.85
C ALA A 63 -11.55 9.40 -2.64
N LYS A 64 -12.69 9.84 -3.20
CA LYS A 64 -12.83 11.14 -3.83
C LYS A 64 -12.50 12.20 -2.79
N GLY A 65 -11.49 13.01 -3.08
CA GLY A 65 -11.07 14.11 -2.23
C GLY A 65 -11.77 15.41 -2.63
N ASP A 66 -11.01 16.35 -3.18
CA ASP A 66 -11.46 17.71 -3.54
C ASP A 66 -12.43 17.80 -4.74
N GLY A 67 -13.08 16.69 -5.10
CA GLY A 67 -13.98 16.58 -6.24
C GLY A 67 -13.28 16.39 -7.59
N ILE A 68 -11.96 16.61 -7.67
CA ILE A 68 -11.16 16.44 -8.89
C ILE A 68 -10.17 15.27 -8.74
N ARG A 69 -9.63 15.08 -7.53
CA ARG A 69 -8.60 14.09 -7.25
C ARG A 69 -9.04 13.05 -6.25
N GLU A 70 -8.45 11.88 -6.36
CA GLU A 70 -8.49 10.84 -5.35
C GLU A 70 -7.42 11.11 -4.29
N HIS A 71 -7.77 10.89 -3.03
CA HIS A 71 -6.91 11.14 -1.89
C HIS A 71 -6.83 9.87 -1.04
N LEU A 72 -5.68 9.65 -0.43
CA LEU A 72 -5.50 8.60 0.57
C LEU A 72 -5.97 9.11 1.94
N TYR A 73 -6.89 8.38 2.55
CA TYR A 73 -7.44 8.66 3.88
C TYR A 73 -7.15 7.50 4.82
N ASN A 74 -7.03 7.80 6.11
CA ASN A 74 -7.09 6.77 7.13
C ASN A 74 -8.49 6.14 7.13
N ASP A 75 -8.58 4.82 7.17
CA ASP A 75 -9.86 4.12 7.32
C ASP A 75 -10.28 4.18 8.80
N THR A 76 -11.23 5.05 9.11
CA THR A 76 -11.69 5.27 10.49
C THR A 76 -12.63 4.17 10.99
N THR A 77 -12.91 3.15 10.19
CA THR A 77 -13.62 1.95 10.65
C THR A 77 -12.71 0.95 11.36
N TYR A 78 -11.40 1.21 11.35
CA TYR A 78 -10.40 0.51 12.13
C TYR A 78 -9.86 1.38 13.27
N ASP A 79 -9.36 0.73 14.31
CA ASP A 79 -8.68 1.41 15.40
C ASP A 79 -7.43 2.13 14.87
N ALA A 80 -7.24 3.38 15.30
CA ALA A 80 -6.02 4.11 15.04
C ALA A 80 -4.81 3.33 15.58
N PRO A 81 -3.69 3.25 14.85
CA PRO A 81 -2.51 2.51 15.28
C PRO A 81 -2.00 3.01 16.64
N LYS A 82 -2.09 2.14 17.65
CA LYS A 82 -1.42 2.32 18.96
C LYS A 82 -0.14 1.50 19.08
N TRP A 83 0.22 0.82 17.99
CA TRP A 83 1.34 -0.10 17.87
C TRP A 83 2.33 0.40 16.82
N ARG A 84 3.53 -0.17 16.80
CA ARG A 84 4.46 0.01 15.70
C ARG A 84 3.90 -0.74 14.48
N ALA A 85 3.38 -0.01 13.51
CA ALA A 85 2.82 -0.61 12.31
C ALA A 85 3.88 -1.41 11.55
N LEU A 86 3.54 -2.65 11.20
CA LEU A 86 4.40 -3.55 10.42
C LEU A 86 4.24 -3.34 8.92
N CYS A 87 3.11 -2.75 8.52
CA CYS A 87 2.63 -2.63 7.15
C CYS A 87 1.58 -1.51 7.06
N GLY A 88 1.25 -1.12 5.84
CA GLY A 88 0.07 -0.35 5.47
C GLY A 88 -0.77 -1.16 4.49
N ARG A 89 -2.09 -1.09 4.63
CA ARG A 89 -3.06 -1.66 3.69
C ARG A 89 -4.02 -0.59 3.23
N SER A 90 -4.40 -0.66 1.96
CA SER A 90 -5.30 0.33 1.37
C SER A 90 -6.44 -0.33 0.60
N SER A 91 -7.65 0.14 0.87
CA SER A 91 -8.80 -0.09 0.00
C SER A 91 -8.71 0.85 -1.20
N MET A 92 -8.49 0.32 -2.40
CA MET A 92 -8.35 1.13 -3.60
C MET A 92 -8.86 0.42 -4.86
N SER A 93 -9.02 1.19 -5.93
CA SER A 93 -9.24 0.70 -7.29
C SER A 93 -8.31 -0.46 -7.63
N ASN A 94 -8.86 -1.58 -8.11
CA ASN A 94 -8.06 -2.71 -8.58
C ASN A 94 -7.25 -2.33 -9.82
N TYR A 95 -7.81 -1.50 -10.71
CA TYR A 95 -7.07 -1.01 -11.86
C TYR A 95 -5.85 -0.18 -11.43
N VAL A 96 -6.03 0.81 -10.55
CA VAL A 96 -4.90 1.63 -10.05
C VAL A 96 -3.84 0.75 -9.40
N ASN A 97 -4.26 -0.14 -8.49
CA ASN A 97 -3.34 -1.06 -7.80
C ASN A 97 -2.58 -1.96 -8.78
N THR A 98 -3.29 -2.58 -9.73
CA THR A 98 -2.67 -3.46 -10.73
C THR A 98 -1.67 -2.70 -11.59
N GLN A 99 -2.03 -1.51 -12.07
CA GLN A 99 -1.19 -0.74 -13.00
C GLN A 99 0.03 -0.12 -12.31
N SER A 100 -0.06 0.23 -11.01
CA SER A 100 1.04 0.88 -10.29
C SER A 100 2.32 0.02 -10.26
N MET A 101 2.16 -1.28 -10.04
CA MET A 101 3.27 -2.24 -9.93
C MET A 101 3.43 -3.19 -11.11
N GLN A 102 2.56 -3.12 -12.12
CA GLN A 102 2.70 -3.91 -13.35
C GLN A 102 4.10 -3.79 -13.98
N PRO A 103 4.73 -2.59 -14.11
CA PRO A 103 6.07 -2.46 -14.68
C PRO A 103 7.16 -3.17 -13.89
N PHE A 104 6.98 -3.37 -12.58
CA PHE A 104 7.97 -4.01 -11.74
C PHE A 104 8.22 -5.46 -12.20
N GLY A 105 7.14 -6.26 -12.30
CA GLY A 105 7.26 -7.67 -12.68
C GLY A 105 7.60 -7.89 -14.16
N VAL A 106 7.13 -7.03 -15.06
CA VAL A 106 7.37 -7.23 -16.50
C VAL A 106 8.69 -6.66 -16.99
N LYS A 107 9.23 -5.64 -16.32
CA LYS A 107 10.43 -4.92 -16.76
C LYS A 107 11.49 -4.89 -15.68
N VAL A 108 11.25 -4.27 -14.52
CA VAL A 108 12.30 -4.02 -13.51
C VAL A 108 12.94 -5.32 -13.01
N ALA A 109 12.13 -6.26 -12.51
CA ALA A 109 12.63 -7.53 -12.00
C ALA A 109 13.39 -8.34 -13.08
N LYS A 110 12.98 -8.23 -14.35
CA LYS A 110 13.63 -8.93 -15.47
C LYS A 110 14.93 -8.26 -15.90
N ASP A 111 14.91 -6.94 -16.09
CA ASP A 111 16.05 -6.15 -16.58
C ASP A 111 17.20 -6.20 -15.58
N PHE A 112 16.89 -6.10 -14.29
CA PHE A 112 17.87 -6.19 -13.21
C PHE A 112 18.10 -7.62 -12.73
N ARG A 113 17.40 -8.61 -13.30
CA ARG A 113 17.48 -10.04 -12.95
C ARG A 113 17.37 -10.26 -11.45
N LEU A 114 16.42 -9.57 -10.80
CA LEU A 114 16.19 -9.70 -9.36
C LEU A 114 15.85 -11.15 -9.02
N LEU A 115 16.65 -11.75 -8.15
CA LEU A 115 16.44 -13.05 -7.57
C LEU A 115 15.95 -12.90 -6.12
N ASP A 116 15.36 -13.97 -5.58
CA ASP A 116 14.74 -14.08 -4.26
C ASP A 116 15.19 -13.07 -3.18
N HIS A 117 16.47 -13.11 -2.78
CA HIS A 117 17.01 -12.25 -1.71
C HIS A 117 17.67 -10.95 -2.19
N ASP A 118 17.57 -10.63 -3.49
CA ASP A 118 18.10 -9.39 -4.03
C ASP A 118 17.31 -8.21 -3.49
N LYS A 119 18.05 -7.28 -2.89
CA LYS A 119 17.47 -6.07 -2.32
C LYS A 119 17.12 -5.10 -3.43
N TYR A 120 15.94 -4.51 -3.32
CA TYR A 120 15.54 -3.35 -4.10
C TYR A 120 14.91 -2.32 -3.16
N TRP A 121 14.81 -1.08 -3.62
CA TRP A 121 14.07 -0.04 -2.93
C TRP A 121 13.07 0.58 -3.89
N VAL A 122 11.94 1.02 -3.35
CA VAL A 122 11.04 1.92 -4.06
C VAL A 122 11.32 3.32 -3.55
N ASP A 123 11.83 4.14 -4.45
CA ASP A 123 11.77 5.58 -4.27
C ASP A 123 10.44 6.04 -4.86
N PRO A 124 9.48 6.54 -4.05
CA PRO A 124 8.25 7.13 -4.59
C PRO A 124 8.54 8.37 -5.46
N ALA A 125 9.81 8.81 -5.54
CA ALA A 125 10.38 9.75 -6.50
C ALA A 125 9.60 11.07 -6.59
N ASP A 126 8.96 11.44 -5.49
CA ASP A 126 8.18 12.65 -5.43
C ASP A 126 8.99 13.72 -4.71
N ALA A 127 9.48 14.72 -5.46
CA ALA A 127 10.10 15.92 -4.90
C ALA A 127 9.18 16.68 -3.93
N ARG A 128 7.87 16.36 -3.90
CA ARG A 128 6.93 16.84 -2.89
C ARG A 128 7.10 16.08 -1.56
N LEU A 129 7.40 14.78 -1.60
CA LEU A 129 7.64 13.96 -0.41
C LEU A 129 8.98 14.26 0.27
N SER A 130 10.01 14.63 -0.50
CA SER A 130 11.30 15.06 0.07
C SER A 130 11.21 16.36 0.88
N ARG A 131 10.08 17.07 0.81
CA ARG A 131 9.79 18.30 1.58
C ARG A 131 8.88 18.07 2.78
N CYS A 132 8.49 16.82 3.00
CA CYS A 132 7.71 16.41 4.15
C CYS A 132 8.67 15.98 5.27
N ASP A 133 8.40 16.36 6.52
CA ASP A 133 9.12 15.82 7.69
C ASP A 133 8.36 14.58 8.21
N PRO A 134 8.86 13.36 7.95
CA PRO A 134 8.17 12.13 8.37
C PRO A 134 8.29 11.86 9.87
N SER A 135 9.08 12.66 10.62
CA SER A 135 9.20 12.52 12.08
C SER A 135 8.04 13.17 12.86
N GLN A 136 7.19 13.95 12.18
CA GLN A 136 6.08 14.67 12.80
C GLN A 136 4.77 13.88 12.73
N ALA A 137 3.94 14.02 13.77
CA ALA A 137 2.60 13.40 13.80
C ALA A 137 1.64 13.96 12.73
N VAL A 138 1.87 15.20 12.29
CA VAL A 138 1.20 15.79 11.13
C VAL A 138 2.27 16.06 10.09
N ILE A 139 2.25 15.27 9.02
CA ILE A 139 3.18 15.42 7.91
C ILE A 139 2.78 16.70 7.14
N LYS A 140 3.55 17.77 7.33
CA LYS A 140 3.41 19.01 6.56
C LYS A 140 4.46 19.02 5.45
N CYS A 141 4.00 19.01 4.21
CA CYS A 141 4.88 19.15 3.05
C CYS A 141 4.92 20.63 2.65
N LYS A 142 6.12 21.22 2.56
CA LYS A 142 6.25 22.62 2.15
C LYS A 142 5.84 22.77 0.68
N VAL A 143 4.77 23.53 0.45
CA VAL A 143 4.34 23.97 -0.89
C VAL A 143 4.96 25.34 -1.13
N ASN A 144 5.65 25.52 -2.26
CA ASN A 144 5.98 26.87 -2.76
C ASN A 144 4.98 27.23 -3.84
#